data_AF-A0A2P7AUU7-F1
#
_entry.id   AF-A0A2P7AUU7-F1
#
_cell.length_a   1.000
_cell.length_b   1.000
_cell.length_c   1.000
_cell.angle_alpha   90.00
_cell.angle_beta   90.00
_cell.angle_gamma   90.00
#
_symmetry.space_group_name_H-M   'P 1'
#
loop_
_entity.id
_entity.type
_entity.pdbx_description
1 polymer ?
#
loop_
_entity_poly.entity_id
_entity_poly.type
_entity_poly.pdbx_seq_one_letter_code
_entity_poly.pdbx_strand_id
1 'polypeptide(L)'
;MLSAPAASIAEVYYSHRLTKLLYTREDWNVMQSALFKASRQLGRGPNHEFTDRLARRIMTLYDRGLRDEEVIAFAAVEQEELLANIAALRESRLSA
;
A
#
# COMPACT_ATOMS: atom_id res chain seq x y z
N MET A 1 1.92 6.98 -47.97
CA MET A 1 2.51 6.60 -46.66
C MET A 1 1.36 6.41 -45.68
N LEU A 2 1.01 5.15 -45.39
CA LEU A 2 -0.11 4.77 -44.53
C LEU A 2 0.28 4.98 -43.06
N SER A 3 -0.61 5.64 -42.33
CA SER A 3 -0.56 5.91 -40.90
C SER A 3 -0.29 4.64 -40.08
N ALA A 4 0.60 4.73 -39.10
CA ALA A 4 0.72 3.72 -38.05
C ALA A 4 -0.64 3.56 -37.34
N PRO A 5 -1.07 2.34 -36.97
CA PRO A 5 -2.29 2.16 -36.20
C PRO A 5 -2.03 2.66 -34.77
N ALA A 6 -2.83 3.64 -34.34
CA ALA A 6 -2.91 4.02 -32.94
C ALA A 6 -3.33 2.78 -32.13
N ALA A 7 -2.51 2.40 -31.15
CA ALA A 7 -2.81 1.28 -30.26
C ALA A 7 -4.25 1.39 -29.74
N SER A 8 -4.99 0.27 -29.80
CA SER A 8 -6.38 0.24 -29.34
C SER A 8 -6.44 0.65 -27.87
N ILE A 9 -7.46 1.42 -27.49
CA ILE A 9 -7.69 1.79 -26.08
C ILE A 9 -7.72 0.54 -25.19
N ALA A 10 -8.22 -0.59 -25.71
CA ALA A 10 -8.20 -1.87 -25.00
C ALA A 10 -6.78 -2.40 -24.74
N GLU A 11 -5.83 -2.15 -25.65
CA GLU A 11 -4.43 -2.56 -25.55
C GLU A 11 -3.66 -1.68 -24.55
N VAL A 12 -3.92 -0.37 -24.56
CA VAL A 12 -3.43 0.58 -23.54
C VAL A 12 -3.99 0.23 -22.15
N TYR A 13 -5.27 -0.14 -22.08
CA TYR A 13 -5.95 -0.53 -20.85
C TYR A 13 -5.47 -1.87 -20.31
N TYR A 14 -5.26 -2.87 -21.16
CA TYR A 14 -4.67 -4.17 -20.79
C TYR A 14 -3.21 -4.02 -20.36
N SER A 15 -2.43 -3.20 -21.07
CA SER A 15 -1.05 -2.89 -20.71
C SER A 15 -0.96 -2.26 -19.31
N HIS A 16 -1.79 -1.25 -19.02
CA HIS A 16 -1.89 -0.62 -17.69
C HIS A 16 -2.32 -1.59 -16.57
N ARG A 17 -3.19 -2.56 -16.89
CA ARG A 17 -3.66 -3.56 -15.91
C ARG A 17 -2.62 -4.63 -15.60
N LEU A 18 -1.80 -5.00 -16.59
CA LEU A 18 -0.70 -5.96 -16.42
C LEU A 18 0.54 -5.29 -15.79
N THR A 19 0.80 -4.00 -16.03
CA THR A 19 1.82 -3.25 -15.27
C THR A 19 1.45 -3.09 -13.80
N LYS A 20 0.15 -2.97 -13.47
CA LYS A 20 -0.30 -3.02 -12.07
C LYS A 20 0.00 -4.33 -11.33
N LEU A 21 0.31 -5.41 -12.04
CA LEU A 21 0.60 -6.72 -11.44
C LEU A 21 2.09 -7.03 -11.31
N LEU A 22 2.98 -6.21 -11.87
CA LEU A 22 4.42 -6.42 -11.85
C LEU A 22 5.11 -5.19 -11.26
N TYR A 23 5.33 -5.22 -9.95
CA TYR A 23 6.20 -4.26 -9.28
C TYR A 23 7.64 -4.46 -9.77
N THR A 24 8.25 -3.37 -10.23
CA THR A 24 9.68 -3.27 -10.48
C THR A 24 10.46 -3.43 -9.17
N ARG A 25 11.78 -3.63 -9.27
CA ARG A 25 12.64 -3.66 -8.08
C ARG A 25 12.60 -2.33 -7.34
N GLU A 26 12.51 -1.23 -8.06
CA GLU A 26 12.40 0.12 -7.51
C GLU A 26 11.08 0.30 -6.76
N ASP A 27 9.96 -0.20 -7.30
CA ASP A 27 8.67 -0.21 -6.61
C ASP A 27 8.76 -1.01 -5.30
N TRP A 28 9.38 -2.19 -5.35
CA TRP A 28 9.61 -3.02 -4.16
C TRP A 28 10.47 -2.31 -3.12
N ASN A 29 11.52 -1.61 -3.53
CA ASN A 29 12.38 -0.86 -2.60
C ASN A 29 11.61 0.24 -1.87
N VAL A 30 10.77 1.00 -2.59
CA VAL A 30 9.92 2.03 -1.99
C VAL A 30 8.96 1.43 -0.97
N MET A 31 8.26 0.35 -1.35
CA MET A 31 7.30 -0.31 -0.46
C MET A 31 7.97 -0.95 0.76
N GLN A 32 9.13 -1.59 0.59
CA GLN A 32 9.87 -2.17 1.72
C GLN A 32 10.43 -1.10 2.66
N SER A 33 10.95 0.01 2.12
CA SER A 33 11.42 1.14 2.93
C SER A 33 10.28 1.76 3.74
N ALA A 34 9.12 1.98 3.10
CA ALA A 34 7.92 2.46 3.79
C ALA A 34 7.47 1.49 4.90
N LEU A 35 7.56 0.18 4.67
CA LEU A 35 7.21 -0.84 5.67
C LEU A 35 8.13 -0.77 6.88
N PHE A 36 9.44 -0.69 6.65
CA PHE A 36 10.41 -0.56 7.73
C PHE A 36 10.18 0.70 8.57
N LYS A 37 9.91 1.83 7.92
CA LYS A 37 9.62 3.11 8.60
C LYS A 37 8.33 3.05 9.41
N ALA A 38 7.25 2.52 8.83
CA ALA A 38 5.97 2.36 9.51
C ALA A 38 6.08 1.43 10.72
N SER A 39 6.74 0.28 10.58
CA SER A 39 6.98 -0.64 11.70
C SER A 39 7.77 0.03 12.81
N ARG A 40 8.81 0.81 12.47
CA ARG A 40 9.60 1.57 13.46
C ARG A 40 8.75 2.63 14.18
N GLN A 41 7.92 3.38 13.45
CA GLN A 41 7.03 4.39 14.05
C GLN A 41 6.01 3.78 15.02
N LEU A 42 5.49 2.60 14.70
CA LEU A 42 4.58 1.85 15.57
C LEU A 42 5.29 1.16 16.76
N GLY A 43 6.62 1.30 16.88
CA GLY A 43 7.41 0.61 17.90
C GLY A 43 7.44 -0.92 17.75
N ARG A 44 7.22 -1.42 16.53
CA ARG A 44 7.09 -2.86 16.24
C ARG A 44 8.34 -3.39 15.53
N GLY A 45 8.80 -4.56 15.94
CA GLY A 45 9.87 -5.29 15.25
C GLY A 45 9.39 -5.88 13.91
N PRO A 46 10.30 -6.31 13.02
CA PRO A 46 9.97 -6.73 11.64
C PRO A 46 8.98 -7.90 11.52
N ASN A 47 8.84 -8.75 12.54
CA ASN A 47 7.98 -9.94 12.53
C ASN A 47 6.76 -9.80 13.48
N HIS A 48 6.13 -8.63 13.52
CA HIS A 48 4.93 -8.43 14.34
C HIS A 48 3.69 -9.07 13.70
N GLU A 49 2.69 -9.44 14.50
CA GLU A 49 1.46 -10.13 14.03
C GLU A 49 0.68 -9.34 12.94
N PHE A 50 0.92 -8.04 12.86
CA PHE A 50 0.30 -7.14 11.88
C PHE A 50 1.19 -6.84 10.66
N THR A 51 2.39 -7.43 10.53
CA THR A 51 3.33 -7.11 9.44
C THR A 51 2.67 -7.35 8.07
N ASP A 52 1.96 -8.47 7.91
CA ASP A 52 1.26 -8.81 6.65
C ASP A 52 0.09 -7.86 6.35
N ARG A 53 -0.58 -7.34 7.39
CA ARG A 53 -1.65 -6.34 7.22
C ARG A 53 -1.07 -5.01 6.81
N LEU A 54 0.00 -4.58 7.48
CA LEU A 54 0.69 -3.33 7.22
C LEU A 54 1.31 -3.33 5.81
N ALA A 55 1.94 -4.43 5.38
CA ALA A 55 2.47 -4.59 4.04
C ALA A 55 1.37 -4.44 2.96
N ARG A 56 0.21 -5.11 3.13
CA ARG A 56 -0.93 -4.95 2.21
C ARG A 56 -1.45 -3.51 2.17
N ARG A 57 -1.43 -2.81 3.30
CA ARG A 57 -1.82 -1.39 3.38
C ARG A 57 -0.88 -0.52 2.53
N ILE A 58 0.42 -0.74 2.66
CA ILE A 58 1.47 -0.05 1.91
C ILE A 58 1.33 -0.30 0.41
N MET A 59 1.14 -1.56 0.00
CA MET A 59 0.90 -1.91 -1.40
C MET A 59 -0.36 -1.18 -1.93
N THR A 60 -1.43 -1.13 -1.14
CA THR A 60 -2.65 -0.41 -1.51
C THR A 60 -2.43 1.09 -1.69
N LEU A 61 -1.63 1.72 -0.82
CA LEU A 61 -1.27 3.14 -0.93
C LEU A 61 -0.40 3.38 -2.17
N TYR A 62 0.55 2.49 -2.44
CA TYR A 62 1.37 2.52 -3.65
C TYR A 62 0.50 2.41 -4.91
N ASP A 63 -0.43 1.45 -4.95
CA ASP A 63 -1.33 1.24 -6.09
C ASP A 63 -2.28 2.43 -6.34
N ARG A 64 -2.48 3.29 -5.32
CA ARG A 64 -3.23 4.54 -5.42
C ARG A 64 -2.41 5.73 -5.93
N GLY A 65 -1.13 5.51 -6.23
CA GLY A 65 -0.26 6.52 -6.83
C GLY A 65 0.69 7.20 -5.85
N LEU A 66 0.70 6.83 -4.57
CA LEU A 66 1.73 7.32 -3.66
C LEU A 66 3.09 6.72 -4.04
N ARG A 67 4.14 7.53 -4.01
CA ARG A 67 5.51 7.13 -4.39
C ARG A 67 6.57 7.52 -3.36
N ASP A 68 6.26 8.46 -2.47
CA ASP A 68 7.15 8.85 -1.39
C ASP A 68 7.04 7.87 -0.22
N GLU A 69 8.16 7.26 0.16
CA GLU A 69 8.23 6.25 1.21
C GLU A 69 7.85 6.77 2.61
N GLU A 70 8.13 8.03 2.93
CA GLU A 70 7.73 8.65 4.21
C GLU A 70 6.23 8.90 4.24
N VAL A 71 5.67 9.43 3.15
CA VAL A 71 4.23 9.69 3.03
C VAL A 71 3.44 8.37 3.09
N ILE A 72 3.92 7.32 2.40
CA ILE A 72 3.30 6.00 2.46
C ILE A 72 3.37 5.42 3.87
N ALA A 73 4.53 5.51 4.53
CA ALA A 73 4.70 5.00 5.89
C ALA A 73 3.75 5.70 6.87
N PHE A 74 3.76 7.04 6.88
CA PHE A 74 2.90 7.84 7.74
C PHE A 74 1.41 7.51 7.53
N ALA A 75 0.96 7.49 6.27
CA ALA A 75 -0.43 7.16 5.95
C ALA A 75 -0.82 5.74 6.38
N ALA A 76 0.11 4.78 6.31
CA ALA A 76 -0.12 3.42 6.76
C ALA A 76 -0.23 3.33 8.30
N VAL A 77 0.60 4.08 9.04
CA VAL A 77 0.57 4.17 10.50
C VAL A 77 -0.76 4.77 10.98
N GLU A 78 -1.16 5.91 10.45
CA GLU A 78 -2.45 6.55 10.77
C GLU A 78 -3.63 5.59 10.55
N GLN A 79 -3.57 4.80 9.49
CA GLN A 79 -4.59 3.80 9.18
C GLN A 79 -4.60 2.62 10.16
N GLU A 80 -3.44 2.18 10.63
CA GLU A 80 -3.31 1.13 11.64
C GLU A 80 -3.87 1.59 13.00
N GLU A 81 -3.55 2.81 13.41
CA GLU A 81 -4.03 3.40 14.66
C GLU A 81 -5.54 3.62 14.63
N LEU A 82 -6.09 4.13 13.52
CA LEU A 82 -7.52 4.28 13.35
C LEU A 82 -8.25 2.93 13.46
N LEU A 83 -7.71 1.86 12.86
CA LEU A 83 -8.29 0.53 12.96
C LEU A 83 -8.25 -0.01 14.40
N ALA A 84 -7.16 0.21 15.13
CA ALA A 84 -7.05 -0.17 16.53
C ALA A 84 -8.08 0.57 17.40
N ASN A 85 -8.25 1.87 17.18
CA ASN A 85 -9.23 2.68 17.89
C ASN A 85 -10.67 2.22 17.61
N ILE A 86 -10.99 1.91 16.35
CA ILE A 86 -12.32 1.38 15.98
C ILE A 86 -12.58 0.03 16.65
N ALA A 87 -11.58 -0.86 16.71
CA ALA A 87 -11.71 -2.15 17.37
C ALA A 87 -11.99 -1.98 18.88
N ALA A 88 -11.19 -1.16 19.56
CA ALA A 88 -11.36 -0.89 20.99
C ALA A 88 -12.74 -0.29 21.34
N LEU A 89 -13.24 0.62 20.51
CA LEU A 89 -14.58 1.21 20.68
C LEU A 89 -15.70 0.16 20.52
N ARG A 90 -15.53 -0.77 19.58
CA ARG A 90 -16.51 -1.86 19.37
C ARG A 90 -16.53 -2.82 20.55
N GLU A 91 -15.37 -3.20 21.06
CA GLU A 91 -15.26 -4.07 22.24
C GLU A 91 -15.93 -3.42 23.46
N SER A 92 -15.62 -2.14 23.72
CA SER A 92 -16.22 -1.38 24.82
C SER A 92 -17.75 -1.32 24.75
N ARG A 93 -18.30 -1.21 23.53
CA ARG A 93 -19.75 -1.18 23.30
C ARG A 93 -20.41 -2.55 23.45
N LEU A 94 -19.70 -3.64 23.17
CA LEU A 94 -20.23 -5.00 23.32
C LEU A 94 -20.17 -5.49 24.77
N SER A 95 -19.29 -4.90 25.58
CA SER A 95 -19.17 -5.19 27.02
C SER A 95 -20.06 -4.32 27.92
N ALA A 96 -20.79 -3.36 27.35
CA ALA A 96 -21.69 -2.43 28.06
C ALA A 96 -23.16 -2.83 27.86
#